data_AF-W4K1N8-F1
#
_entry.id   AF-W4K1N8-F1
#
_cell.length_a   1.000
_cell.length_b   1.000
_cell.length_c   1.000
_cell.angle_alpha   90.00
_cell.angle_beta   90.00
_cell.angle_gamma   90.00
#
_symmetry.space_group_name_H-M   'P 1'
#
loop_
_entity.id
_entity.type
_entity.pdbx_description
1 polymer ?
#
loop_
_entity_poly.entity_id
_entity_poly.type
_entity_poly.pdbx_seq_one_letter_code
_entity_poly.pdbx_strand_id
1 'polypeptide(L)'
;MDKQLLEGLRKRGFNLTWELEPGAGEVGLIGFLLQKSNSGTMIDFTCGQSIIDGDIQIKSGVEIDRLQPHELVLSDGSRLPADVVVLATGNLPMIMNATSLFGPRITDKIGNKIWGLDAEGELNNCFRPTGQRGLWIVTGGFQQSRFLSKHLAMQILAEELDMKK
;
A
#
# COMPACT_ATOMS: atom_id res chain seq x y z
N MET A 1 -10.55 12.90 -18.43
CA MET A 1 -11.97 12.70 -18.07
C MET A 1 -12.30 13.34 -16.72
N ASP A 2 -11.34 13.51 -15.80
CA ASP A 2 -11.64 13.87 -14.39
C ASP A 2 -11.21 15.29 -13.97
N LYS A 3 -10.99 16.21 -14.91
CA LYS A 3 -10.40 17.54 -14.63
C LYS A 3 -11.18 18.33 -13.58
N GLN A 4 -12.52 18.36 -13.67
CA GLN A 4 -13.37 19.10 -12.74
C GLN A 4 -13.28 18.56 -11.31
N LEU A 5 -13.31 17.23 -11.15
CA LEU A 5 -13.15 16.56 -9.85
C LEU A 5 -11.79 16.90 -9.23
N LEU A 6 -10.71 16.71 -10.00
CA LEU A 6 -9.35 16.93 -9.51
C LEU A 6 -9.10 18.40 -9.13
N GLU A 7 -9.62 19.35 -9.90
CA GLU A 7 -9.54 20.78 -9.57
C GLU A 7 -10.37 21.12 -8.33
N GLY A 8 -11.57 20.55 -8.19
CA GLY A 8 -12.40 20.71 -7.00
C GLY A 8 -11.72 20.21 -5.73
N LEU A 9 -11.13 19.01 -5.79
CA LEU A 9 -10.37 18.41 -4.69
C LEU A 9 -9.17 19.29 -4.29
N ARG A 10 -8.39 19.77 -5.26
CA ARG A 10 -7.27 20.69 -4.98
C ARG A 10 -7.72 21.97 -4.32
N LYS A 11 -8.83 22.57 -4.77
CA LYS A 11 -9.39 23.79 -4.17
C LYS A 11 -9.78 23.60 -2.71
N ARG A 12 -10.14 22.39 -2.30
CA ARG A 12 -10.46 22.02 -0.91
C ARG A 12 -9.23 21.59 -0.10
N GLY A 13 -8.03 21.67 -0.68
CA GLY A 13 -6.78 21.33 0.00
C GLY A 13 -6.43 19.84 -0.01
N PHE A 14 -7.11 19.03 -0.82
CA PHE A 14 -6.75 17.62 -1.00
C PHE A 14 -5.45 17.49 -1.79
N ASN A 15 -4.47 16.77 -1.23
CA ASN A 15 -3.17 16.60 -1.84
C ASN A 15 -3.21 15.46 -2.89
N LEU A 16 -3.13 15.83 -4.17
CA LEU A 16 -3.09 14.88 -5.28
C LEU A 16 -1.65 14.58 -5.67
N THR A 17 -1.34 13.30 -5.88
CA THR A 17 -0.06 12.85 -6.44
C THR A 17 -0.29 11.92 -7.63
N TRP A 18 0.64 11.96 -8.57
CA TRP A 18 0.73 11.04 -9.70
C TRP A 18 2.05 10.27 -9.68
N GLU A 19 2.98 10.65 -8.81
CA GLU A 19 4.33 10.07 -8.76
C GLU A 19 4.50 9.30 -7.46
N LEU A 20 5.24 8.18 -7.52
CA LEU A 20 5.58 7.41 -6.32
C LEU A 20 6.54 8.16 -5.41
N GLU A 21 7.42 8.94 -6.03
CA GLU A 21 8.42 9.81 -5.44
C GLU A 21 8.56 11.05 -6.32
N PRO A 22 8.80 12.24 -5.74
CA PRO A 22 8.96 13.47 -6.53
C PRO A 22 10.03 13.33 -7.61
N GLY A 23 9.66 13.57 -8.86
CA GLY A 23 10.56 13.49 -10.01
C GLY A 23 10.77 12.08 -10.57
N ALA A 24 10.10 11.06 -10.03
CA ALA A 24 10.17 9.68 -10.55
C ALA A 24 9.30 9.44 -11.79
N GLY A 25 8.54 10.46 -12.22
CA GLY A 25 7.58 10.37 -13.30
C GLY A 25 6.23 9.82 -12.84
N GLU A 26 5.21 10.10 -13.64
CA GLU A 26 3.84 9.72 -13.33
C GLU A 26 3.66 8.20 -13.45
N VAL A 27 2.99 7.62 -12.47
CA VAL A 27 2.51 6.25 -12.49
C VAL A 27 0.99 6.25 -12.39
N GLY A 28 0.34 5.42 -13.20
CA GLY A 28 -1.10 5.20 -13.07
C GLY A 28 -1.44 4.43 -11.78
N LEU A 29 -2.73 4.20 -11.56
CA LEU A 29 -3.25 3.41 -10.44
C LEU A 29 -2.49 2.08 -10.25
N ILE A 30 -2.20 1.37 -11.34
CA ILE A 30 -1.47 0.10 -11.31
C ILE A 30 -0.06 0.26 -10.70
N GLY A 31 0.63 1.36 -10.97
CA GLY A 31 1.95 1.63 -10.38
C GLY A 31 1.88 1.83 -8.88
N PHE A 32 0.91 2.62 -8.39
CA PHE A 32 0.66 2.76 -6.94
C PHE A 32 0.26 1.43 -6.29
N LEU A 33 -0.60 0.64 -6.94
CA LEU A 33 -0.98 -0.69 -6.45
C LEU A 33 0.22 -1.62 -6.29
N LEU A 34 1.05 -1.71 -7.33
CA LEU A 34 2.19 -2.64 -7.34
C LEU A 34 3.33 -2.19 -6.44
N GLN A 35 3.64 -0.89 -6.39
CA GLN A 35 4.81 -0.39 -5.65
C GLN A 35 4.52 0.02 -4.21
N LYS A 36 3.31 0.52 -3.92
CA LYS A 36 2.93 1.01 -2.58
C LYS A 36 1.86 0.14 -1.92
N SER A 37 1.55 -1.03 -2.49
CA SER A 37 0.50 -1.93 -1.96
C SER A 37 -0.87 -1.24 -1.81
N ASN A 38 -1.22 -0.37 -2.76
CA ASN A 38 -2.41 0.50 -2.69
C ASN A 38 -2.39 1.56 -1.57
N SER A 39 -1.28 1.70 -0.83
CA SER A 39 -1.13 2.75 0.17
C SER A 39 -1.11 4.12 -0.49
N GLY A 40 -1.82 5.07 0.13
CA GLY A 40 -1.90 6.44 -0.39
C GLY A 40 -2.76 6.59 -1.65
N THR A 41 -3.58 5.60 -1.98
CA THR A 41 -4.51 5.66 -3.11
C THR A 41 -5.95 5.72 -2.61
N MET A 42 -6.74 6.65 -3.16
CA MET A 42 -8.18 6.70 -3.00
C MET A 42 -8.83 6.13 -4.26
N ILE A 43 -9.67 5.11 -4.11
CA ILE A 43 -10.61 4.70 -5.15
C ILE A 43 -11.92 5.41 -4.82
N ASP A 44 -12.27 6.40 -5.63
CA ASP A 44 -13.43 7.22 -5.37
C ASP A 44 -14.72 6.50 -5.77
N PHE A 45 -15.62 6.35 -4.80
CA PHE A 45 -16.98 5.84 -4.98
C PHE A 45 -18.02 6.87 -4.53
N THR A 46 -17.71 8.18 -4.63
CA THR A 46 -18.50 9.41 -4.34
C THR A 46 -17.92 10.33 -3.25
N CYS A 47 -16.91 9.87 -2.51
CA CYS A 47 -16.24 10.65 -1.45
C CYS A 47 -15.68 11.97 -1.99
N GLY A 48 -15.16 11.96 -3.22
CA GLY A 48 -14.58 13.14 -3.84
C GLY A 48 -15.57 14.30 -3.98
N GLN A 49 -16.84 14.01 -4.28
CA GLN A 49 -17.87 15.04 -4.38
C GLN A 49 -18.22 15.62 -3.01
N SER A 50 -18.36 14.79 -1.96
CA SER A 50 -18.59 15.28 -0.59
C SER A 50 -17.47 16.18 -0.07
N ILE A 51 -16.21 15.94 -0.47
CA ILE A 51 -15.10 16.86 -0.19
C ILE A 51 -15.30 18.19 -0.91
N ILE A 52 -15.69 18.16 -2.20
CA ILE A 52 -15.93 19.35 -3.03
C ILE A 52 -17.07 20.19 -2.47
N ASP A 53 -18.16 19.56 -2.05
CA ASP A 53 -19.35 20.22 -1.52
C ASP A 53 -19.08 20.80 -0.12
N GLY A 54 -18.12 20.22 0.61
CA GLY A 54 -17.64 20.71 1.90
C GLY A 54 -18.20 19.95 3.09
N ASP A 55 -18.91 18.86 2.84
CA ASP A 55 -19.37 17.92 3.87
C ASP A 55 -18.18 17.25 4.57
N ILE A 56 -17.08 17.05 3.84
CA ILE A 56 -15.81 16.54 4.36
C ILE A 56 -14.75 17.63 4.27
N GLN A 57 -14.24 18.05 5.43
CA GLN A 57 -13.17 19.03 5.53
C GLN A 57 -11.79 18.34 5.45
N ILE A 58 -10.87 18.93 4.70
CA ILE A 58 -9.52 18.41 4.52
C ILE A 58 -8.51 19.36 5.15
N LYS A 59 -7.59 18.80 5.93
CA LYS A 59 -6.46 19.50 6.53
C LYS A 59 -5.18 18.75 6.17
N SER A 60 -4.47 19.26 5.16
CA SER A 60 -3.24 18.67 4.62
C SER A 60 -1.99 19.40 5.09
N GLY A 61 -0.82 18.75 4.98
CA GLY A 61 0.48 19.37 5.24
C GLY A 61 0.82 19.58 6.72
N VAL A 62 0.06 18.95 7.61
CA VAL A 62 0.25 18.98 9.06
C VAL A 62 0.12 17.58 9.62
N GLU A 63 0.79 17.33 10.73
CA GLU A 63 0.70 16.07 11.46
C GLU A 63 -0.07 16.25 12.77
N ILE A 64 -0.50 15.14 13.37
CA ILE A 64 -1.07 15.16 14.72
C ILE A 64 0.09 15.29 15.71
N ASP A 65 0.10 16.38 16.48
CA ASP A 65 1.11 16.63 17.53
C ASP A 65 0.73 15.92 18.83
N ARG A 66 -0.51 16.12 19.30
CA ARG A 66 -1.05 15.40 20.47
C ARG A 66 -2.57 15.35 20.48
N LEU A 67 -3.09 14.33 21.15
CA LEU A 67 -4.51 14.21 21.48
C LEU A 67 -4.79 14.84 22.85
N GLN A 68 -5.88 15.58 22.95
CA GLN A 68 -6.44 16.07 24.22
C GLN A 68 -7.86 15.50 24.39
N PRO A 69 -8.45 15.56 25.60
CA PRO A 69 -9.74 14.92 25.87
C PRO A 69 -10.89 15.26 24.93
N HIS A 70 -10.91 16.46 24.32
CA HIS A 70 -12.00 16.94 23.46
C HIS A 70 -11.52 17.56 22.14
N GLU A 71 -10.24 17.44 21.84
CA GLU A 71 -9.64 18.03 20.64
C GLU A 71 -8.34 17.33 20.24
N LEU A 72 -7.95 17.50 18.99
CA LEU A 72 -6.62 17.18 18.49
C LEU A 72 -5.83 18.45 18.22
N VAL A 73 -4.57 18.47 18.65
CA VAL A 73 -3.61 19.54 18.34
C VAL A 73 -2.76 19.08 17.17
N LEU A 74 -2.67 19.93 16.16
CA LEU A 74 -1.87 19.70 14.97
C LEU A 74 -0.51 20.38 15.06
N SER A 75 0.44 19.96 14.24
CA SER A 75 1.81 20.47 14.23
C SER A 75 1.94 21.97 13.91
N ASP A 76 0.92 22.57 13.28
CA ASP A 76 0.83 24.02 13.03
C ASP A 76 0.24 24.80 14.22
N GLY A 77 -0.03 24.12 15.34
CA GLY A 77 -0.66 24.68 16.54
C GLY A 77 -2.18 24.80 16.46
N SER A 78 -2.81 24.47 15.33
CA SER A 78 -4.27 24.48 15.23
C SER A 78 -4.92 23.37 16.06
N ARG A 79 -6.14 23.63 16.51
CA ARG A 79 -6.91 22.75 17.40
C ARG A 79 -8.22 22.38 16.73
N LEU A 80 -8.52 21.09 16.63
CA LEU A 80 -9.77 20.60 16.05
C LEU A 80 -10.58 19.84 17.12
N PRO A 81 -11.77 20.34 17.51
CA PRO A 81 -12.68 19.60 18.38
C PRO A 81 -13.12 18.29 17.74
N ALA A 82 -13.17 17.21 18.51
CA ALA A 82 -13.65 15.92 18.04
C ALA A 82 -14.22 15.09 19.19
N ASP A 83 -15.41 14.49 18.96
CA ASP A 83 -15.99 13.50 19.87
C ASP A 83 -15.40 12.11 19.65
N VAL A 84 -14.97 11.81 18.42
CA VAL A 84 -14.40 10.52 18.01
C VAL A 84 -13.21 10.75 17.09
N VAL A 85 -12.13 10.01 17.34
CA VAL A 85 -10.94 9.99 16.48
C VAL A 85 -10.77 8.57 15.92
N VAL A 86 -10.71 8.46 14.60
CA VAL A 86 -10.46 7.19 13.90
C VAL A 86 -9.09 7.24 13.23
N LEU A 87 -8.18 6.37 13.66
CA LEU A 87 -6.85 6.25 13.06
C LEU A 87 -6.91 5.30 11.85
N ALA A 88 -7.07 5.87 10.66
CA ALA A 88 -7.03 5.14 9.39
C ALA A 88 -5.61 5.11 8.79
N THR A 89 -4.60 4.78 9.59
CA THR A 89 -3.16 4.89 9.25
C THR A 89 -2.59 3.72 8.42
N GLY A 90 -3.45 2.84 7.91
CA GLY A 90 -3.06 1.74 7.04
C GLY A 90 -2.49 0.53 7.80
N ASN A 91 -1.71 -0.29 7.09
CA ASN A 91 -1.17 -1.56 7.59
C ASN A 91 0.36 -1.53 7.61
N LEU A 92 0.93 -2.35 8.49
CA LEU A 92 2.37 -2.61 8.50
C LEU A 92 2.81 -3.35 7.23
N PRO A 93 4.04 -3.13 6.75
CA PRO A 93 4.65 -3.92 5.69
C PRO A 93 4.48 -5.44 5.90
N MET A 94 4.16 -6.17 4.83
CA MET A 94 3.91 -7.62 4.88
C MET A 94 5.09 -8.41 5.47
N ILE A 95 6.32 -7.93 5.28
CA ILE A 95 7.52 -8.56 5.86
C ILE A 95 7.49 -8.58 7.39
N MET A 96 6.93 -7.56 8.05
CA MET A 96 6.84 -7.56 9.51
C MET A 96 5.86 -8.61 10.01
N ASN A 97 4.76 -8.84 9.28
CA ASN A 97 3.85 -9.95 9.57
C ASN A 97 4.56 -11.30 9.41
N ALA A 98 5.35 -11.47 8.35
CA ALA A 98 6.15 -12.68 8.15
C ALA A 98 7.18 -12.88 9.27
N THR A 99 7.84 -11.81 9.73
CA THR A 99 8.81 -11.86 10.84
C THR A 99 8.12 -12.25 12.15
N SER A 100 6.93 -11.72 12.40
CA SER A 100 6.14 -12.08 13.58
C SER A 100 5.72 -13.56 13.59
N LEU A 101 5.47 -14.16 12.42
CA LEU A 101 4.99 -15.55 12.31
C LEU A 101 6.13 -16.57 12.29
N PHE A 102 7.19 -16.30 11.53
CA PHE A 102 8.26 -17.26 11.26
C PHE A 102 9.57 -16.95 11.99
N GLY A 103 9.66 -15.77 12.61
CA GLY A 103 10.85 -15.28 13.29
C GLY A 103 11.95 -14.78 12.33
N PRO A 104 12.93 -14.04 12.87
CA PRO A 104 13.97 -13.37 12.09
C PRO A 104 14.80 -14.36 11.26
N ARG A 105 15.14 -15.53 11.83
CA ARG A 105 15.94 -16.57 11.15
C ARG A 105 15.38 -16.99 9.79
N ILE A 106 14.06 -17.02 9.63
CA ILE A 106 13.41 -17.36 8.37
C ILE A 106 13.33 -16.12 7.48
N THR A 107 12.90 -14.97 8.01
CA THR A 107 12.73 -13.76 7.20
C THR A 107 14.05 -13.18 6.69
N ASP A 108 15.15 -13.37 7.39
CA ASP A 108 16.49 -12.95 6.94
C ASP A 108 16.87 -13.61 5.61
N LYS A 109 16.34 -14.81 5.34
CA LYS A 109 16.54 -15.50 4.05
C LYS A 109 15.61 -14.97 2.96
N ILE A 110 14.40 -14.53 3.31
CA ILE A 110 13.42 -13.99 2.35
C ILE A 110 13.85 -12.60 1.88
N GLY A 111 14.53 -11.84 2.75
CA GLY A 111 14.89 -10.44 2.53
C GLY A 111 13.87 -9.48 3.10
N ASN A 112 14.01 -8.20 2.79
CA ASN A 112 13.25 -7.11 3.43
C ASN A 112 11.95 -6.71 2.69
N LYS A 113 11.63 -7.33 1.54
CA LYS A 113 10.49 -6.95 0.71
C LYS A 113 9.63 -8.15 0.37
N ILE A 114 8.34 -8.03 0.66
CA ILE A 114 7.27 -8.86 0.13
C ILE A 114 6.32 -7.86 -0.52
N TRP A 115 6.02 -8.04 -1.81
CA TRP A 115 5.37 -7.04 -2.68
C TRP A 115 6.31 -5.89 -3.10
N GLY A 116 5.87 -5.07 -4.07
CA GLY A 116 6.73 -4.12 -4.78
C GLY A 116 7.41 -4.77 -5.99
N LEU A 117 7.81 -3.96 -6.98
CA LEU A 117 8.53 -4.47 -8.16
C LEU A 117 10.04 -4.45 -7.92
N ASP A 118 10.72 -5.50 -8.36
CA ASP A 118 12.18 -5.56 -8.43
C ASP A 118 12.73 -4.89 -9.71
N ALA A 119 14.04 -5.01 -9.93
CA ALA A 119 14.72 -4.40 -11.08
C ALA A 119 14.26 -4.96 -12.43
N GLU A 120 13.65 -6.15 -12.45
CA GLU A 120 13.12 -6.79 -13.65
C GLU A 120 11.63 -6.44 -13.87
N GLY A 121 11.02 -5.72 -12.92
CA GLY A 121 9.60 -5.39 -12.97
C GLY A 121 8.70 -6.49 -12.40
N GLU A 122 9.24 -7.46 -11.65
CA GLU A 122 8.51 -8.58 -11.08
C GLU A 122 8.20 -8.36 -9.59
N LEU A 123 7.14 -9.01 -9.09
CA LEU A 123 6.76 -8.88 -7.68
C LEU A 123 7.79 -9.53 -6.75
N ASN A 124 8.29 -8.76 -5.77
CA ASN A 124 9.25 -9.25 -4.79
C ASN A 124 8.67 -10.38 -3.94
N ASN A 125 9.32 -11.54 -3.99
CA ASN A 125 9.01 -12.74 -3.20
C ASN A 125 7.57 -13.29 -3.34
N CYS A 126 6.83 -12.88 -4.38
CA CYS A 126 5.45 -13.32 -4.60
C CYS A 126 5.40 -14.35 -5.73
N PHE A 127 4.69 -15.47 -5.52
CA PHE A 127 4.50 -16.55 -6.52
C PHE A 127 5.80 -17.12 -7.14
N ARG A 128 6.92 -16.95 -6.45
CA ARG A 128 8.25 -17.46 -6.79
C ARG A 128 8.94 -18.01 -5.55
N PRO A 129 10.01 -18.83 -5.68
CA PRO A 129 10.70 -19.36 -4.52
C PRO A 129 11.27 -18.20 -3.70
N THR A 130 11.11 -18.27 -2.38
CA THR A 130 11.82 -17.36 -1.47
C THR A 130 13.20 -17.91 -1.14
N GLY A 131 14.06 -17.13 -0.46
CA GLY A 131 15.33 -17.66 0.02
C GLY A 131 15.19 -18.69 1.16
N GLN A 132 13.99 -18.89 1.71
CA GLN A 132 13.70 -20.02 2.60
C GLN A 132 13.13 -21.18 1.78
N ARG A 133 13.87 -22.30 1.73
CA ARG A 133 13.43 -23.53 1.07
C ARG A 133 12.07 -23.99 1.62
N GLY A 134 11.20 -24.43 0.72
CA GLY A 134 9.85 -24.90 1.05
C GLY A 134 8.85 -23.78 1.40
N LEU A 135 9.21 -22.50 1.20
CA LEU A 135 8.34 -21.36 1.46
C LEU A 135 8.10 -20.55 0.20
N TRP A 136 6.81 -20.38 -0.11
CA TRP A 136 6.30 -19.50 -1.15
C TRP A 136 5.26 -18.57 -0.54
N ILE A 137 5.19 -17.35 -1.07
CA ILE A 137 4.27 -16.33 -0.59
C ILE A 137 3.29 -16.00 -1.71
N VAL A 138 2.01 -16.13 -1.40
CA VAL A 138 0.89 -15.77 -2.27
C VAL A 138 0.25 -14.53 -1.70
N THR A 139 0.21 -13.46 -2.49
CA THR A 139 -0.35 -12.16 -2.07
C THR A 139 -0.94 -11.43 -3.28
N GLY A 140 -1.58 -10.30 -3.03
CA GLY A 140 -2.36 -9.57 -4.03
C GLY A 140 -3.80 -10.08 -4.14
N GLY A 141 -4.50 -9.60 -5.16
CA GLY A 141 -5.90 -9.89 -5.37
C GLY A 141 -6.16 -11.02 -6.37
N PHE A 142 -7.39 -11.04 -6.89
CA PHE A 142 -7.84 -12.03 -7.86
C PHE A 142 -7.03 -12.03 -9.15
N GLN A 143 -6.52 -10.89 -9.60
CA GLN A 143 -5.75 -10.81 -10.85
C GLN A 143 -4.44 -11.60 -10.75
N GLN A 144 -3.68 -11.36 -9.68
CA GLN A 144 -2.42 -12.06 -9.40
C GLN A 144 -2.67 -13.54 -9.16
N SER A 145 -3.62 -13.85 -8.28
CA SER A 145 -3.95 -15.24 -7.93
C SER A 145 -4.38 -16.04 -9.16
N ARG A 146 -5.23 -15.48 -10.03
CA ARG A 146 -5.72 -16.19 -11.22
C ARG A 146 -4.61 -16.47 -12.23
N PHE A 147 -3.67 -15.55 -12.39
CA PHE A 147 -2.59 -15.69 -13.37
C PHE A 147 -1.43 -16.55 -12.83
N LEU A 148 -1.01 -16.33 -11.59
CA LEU A 148 0.25 -16.86 -11.07
C LEU A 148 0.11 -18.18 -10.32
N SER A 149 -1.08 -18.56 -9.84
CA SER A 149 -1.24 -19.81 -9.06
C SER A 149 -0.84 -21.07 -9.83
N LYS A 150 -1.14 -21.15 -11.14
CA LYS A 150 -0.72 -22.29 -11.97
C LYS A 150 0.80 -22.36 -12.10
N HIS A 151 1.45 -21.21 -12.31
CA HIS A 151 2.91 -21.12 -12.40
C HIS A 151 3.55 -21.56 -11.09
N LEU A 152 3.03 -21.09 -9.96
CA LEU A 152 3.49 -21.50 -8.63
C LEU A 152 3.32 -23.01 -8.41
N ALA A 153 2.16 -23.58 -8.73
CA ALA A 153 1.92 -25.02 -8.59
C ALA A 153 2.93 -25.86 -9.41
N MET A 154 3.26 -25.43 -10.64
CA MET A 154 4.27 -26.09 -11.46
C MET A 154 5.68 -25.98 -10.85
N GLN A 155 6.03 -24.84 -10.25
CA GLN A 155 7.32 -24.67 -9.56
C GLN A 155 7.44 -25.57 -8.33
N ILE A 156 6.37 -25.71 -7.57
CA ILE A 156 6.31 -26.61 -6.40
C ILE A 156 6.42 -28.06 -6.87
N LEU A 157 5.65 -28.46 -7.88
CA LEU A 157 5.72 -29.81 -8.45
C LEU A 157 7.12 -30.15 -8.96
N ALA A 158 7.79 -29.20 -9.63
CA ALA A 158 9.16 -29.39 -10.10
C ALA A 158 10.17 -29.55 -8.94
N GLU A 159 9.92 -28.92 -7.78
CA GLU A 159 10.76 -29.09 -6.60
C GLU A 159 10.54 -30.44 -5.91
N GLU A 160 9.27 -30.89 -5.80
CA GLU A 160 8.91 -32.20 -5.24
C GLU A 160 9.45 -33.36 -6.09
N LEU A 161 9.55 -33.17 -7.41
CA LEU A 161 10.07 -34.16 -8.36
C LEU A 161 11.59 -34.04 -8.60
N ASP A 162 12.29 -33.19 -7.86
CA ASP A 162 13.74 -32.95 -8.00
C ASP A 162 14.17 -32.58 -9.43
N MET A 163 13.32 -31.79 -10.11
CA MET A 163 13.54 -31.35 -11.49
C MET A 163 14.30 -30.02 -11.60
N LYS A 164 14.52 -29.33 -10.48
CA LYS A 164 15.31 -28.09 -10.42
C LYS A 164 16.80 -28.46 -10.37
N LYS A 165 17.52 -28.20 -11.46
CA LYS A 165 18.99 -28.34 -11.53
C LYS A 165 19.70 -27.20 -10.82
#